data_AF-A0A2V9R7Z2-F1
#
_entry.id   AF-A0A2V9R7Z2-F1
#
_cell.length_a   1.000
_cell.length_b   1.000
_cell.length_c   1.000
_cell.angle_alpha   90.00
_cell.angle_beta   90.00
_cell.angle_gamma   90.00
#
_symmetry.space_group_name_H-M   'P 1'
#
loop_
_entity.id
_entity.type
_entity.pdbx_description
1 polymer ?
#
loop_
_entity_poly.entity_id
_entity_poly.type
_entity_poly.pdbx_seq_one_letter_code
_entity_poly.pdbx_strand_id
1 'polypeptide(L)'
;FSAFEHAVPNGSGFISAPNLATFVGINHNNGSSGFRTNLAFLAGSNGASGNLVLRDRLGIQETISAFSFMPSQWIQQNAAQWFQGASIPADARVDVQLNGGSLDGYASRIDNGTGDAIVIPLARTPAGGTSGGPTIAGCPVFPPDNPWNRDISNDAVDANSANYIAHM
;
A
#
# COMPACT_ATOMS: atom_id res chain seq x y z
N PHE A 1 -23.70 -2.57 25.65
CA PHE A 1 -22.68 -2.53 24.60
C PHE A 1 -22.34 -3.95 24.22
N SER A 2 -22.69 -4.37 23.01
CA SER A 2 -22.29 -5.66 22.45
C SER A 2 -21.40 -5.37 21.25
N ALA A 3 -20.12 -5.74 21.34
CA ALA A 3 -19.23 -5.75 20.19
C ALA A 3 -19.39 -7.11 19.49
N PHE A 4 -19.52 -7.09 18.17
CA PHE A 4 -19.45 -8.31 17.36
C PHE A 4 -18.00 -8.47 16.90
N GLU A 5 -17.36 -9.53 17.35
CA GLU A 5 -16.04 -9.93 16.87
C GLU A 5 -16.20 -11.04 15.83
N HIS A 6 -15.60 -10.86 14.64
CA HIS A 6 -15.60 -11.85 13.57
C HIS A 6 -14.16 -12.31 13.34
N ALA A 7 -13.91 -13.60 13.53
CA ALA A 7 -12.60 -14.19 13.26
C ALA A 7 -12.37 -14.24 11.73
N VAL A 8 -11.27 -13.64 11.27
CA VAL A 8 -10.86 -13.69 9.85
C VAL A 8 -9.82 -14.80 9.68
N PRO A 9 -10.07 -15.85 8.86
CA PRO A 9 -9.12 -16.95 8.68
C PRO A 9 -7.79 -16.51 8.05
N ASN A 10 -6.68 -17.00 8.61
CA ASN A 10 -5.28 -16.65 8.30
C ASN A 10 -4.75 -17.14 6.92
N GLY A 11 -5.64 -17.51 5.99
CA GLY A 11 -5.26 -18.06 4.67
C GLY A 11 -5.03 -16.98 3.59
N SER A 12 -5.40 -15.74 3.86
CA SER A 12 -5.33 -14.60 2.93
C SER A 12 -4.77 -13.30 3.54
N GLY A 13 -4.39 -13.34 4.83
CA GLY A 13 -4.45 -12.16 5.72
C GLY A 13 -3.19 -11.31 5.86
N PHE A 14 -2.00 -11.90 5.86
CA PHE A 14 -0.77 -11.14 6.13
C PHE A 14 -0.04 -10.82 4.83
N ILE A 15 0.35 -9.56 4.68
CA ILE A 15 1.20 -9.07 3.61
C ILE A 15 2.63 -9.49 3.97
N SER A 16 3.26 -10.29 3.11
CA SER A 16 4.65 -10.71 3.28
C SER A 16 5.61 -9.79 2.54
N ALA A 17 6.83 -9.64 3.04
CA ALA A 17 7.92 -9.04 2.29
C ALA A 17 8.13 -9.79 0.95
N PRO A 18 8.56 -9.10 -0.14
CA PRO A 18 8.81 -7.66 -0.24
C PRO A 18 7.58 -6.84 -0.70
N ASN A 19 6.36 -7.34 -0.45
CA ASN A 19 5.16 -6.70 -0.98
C ASN A 19 4.89 -5.33 -0.33
N LEU A 20 4.20 -4.49 -1.09
CA LEU A 20 3.74 -3.17 -0.68
C LEU A 20 2.28 -3.22 -0.22
N ALA A 21 1.97 -2.45 0.80
CA ALA A 21 0.60 -2.18 1.20
C ALA A 21 0.40 -0.72 1.53
N THR A 22 -0.84 -0.27 1.65
CA THR A 22 -1.14 1.14 1.82
C THR A 22 -2.41 1.36 2.62
N PHE A 23 -2.39 2.40 3.45
CA PHE A 23 -3.58 3.03 3.99
C PHE A 23 -3.86 4.33 3.22
N VAL A 24 -5.14 4.62 3.00
CA VAL A 24 -5.59 5.84 2.31
C VAL A 24 -6.53 6.64 3.20
N GLY A 25 -6.64 7.94 2.95
CA GLY A 25 -7.56 8.81 3.69
C GLY A 25 -7.16 9.00 5.16
N ILE A 26 -5.85 9.00 5.43
CA ILE A 26 -5.30 9.24 6.75
C ILE A 26 -5.47 10.72 7.07
N ASN A 27 -6.14 11.00 8.19
CA ASN A 27 -6.32 12.35 8.71
C ASN A 27 -5.99 12.34 10.19
N HIS A 28 -5.12 13.25 10.63
CA HIS A 28 -4.70 13.32 12.03
C HIS A 28 -4.53 14.77 12.49
N ASN A 29 -5.26 15.13 13.53
CA ASN A 29 -5.20 16.40 14.23
C ASN A 29 -5.17 16.15 15.75
N ASN A 30 -4.35 16.93 16.47
CA ASN A 30 -4.22 16.87 17.92
C ASN A 30 -5.26 17.73 18.67
N GLY A 31 -6.09 18.49 17.96
CA GLY A 31 -7.16 19.32 18.52
C GLY A 31 -8.43 18.54 18.86
N SER A 32 -9.36 19.21 19.55
CA SER A 32 -10.67 18.67 19.93
C SER A 32 -11.68 18.53 18.77
N SER A 33 -11.32 19.00 17.58
CA SER A 33 -12.13 18.92 16.35
C SER A 33 -11.30 18.34 15.20
N GLY A 34 -11.97 17.75 14.22
CA GLY A 34 -11.35 17.01 13.12
C GLY A 34 -11.21 15.52 13.44
N PHE A 35 -10.20 14.87 12.87
CA PHE A 35 -10.00 13.43 13.01
C PHE A 35 -8.65 13.11 13.65
N ARG A 36 -8.59 12.06 14.45
CA ARG A 36 -7.33 11.37 14.82
C ARG A 36 -7.32 10.00 14.16
N THR A 37 -6.15 9.57 13.67
CA THR A 37 -6.00 8.23 13.12
C THR A 37 -5.02 7.42 13.95
N ASN A 38 -5.40 6.22 14.37
CA ASN A 38 -4.50 5.23 14.94
C ASN A 38 -4.20 4.15 13.91
N LEU A 39 -2.92 3.86 13.66
CA LEU A 39 -2.51 2.74 12.81
C LEU A 39 -2.12 1.58 13.71
N ALA A 40 -2.71 0.41 13.47
CA ALA A 40 -2.42 -0.83 14.17
C ALA A 40 -1.82 -1.85 13.20
N PHE A 41 -0.84 -2.59 13.70
CA PHE A 41 -0.20 -3.68 12.97
C PHE A 41 -0.16 -4.93 13.84
N LEU A 42 -0.31 -6.07 13.20
CA LEU A 42 -0.04 -7.39 13.75
C LEU A 42 1.04 -8.05 12.91
N ALA A 43 2.19 -8.34 13.51
CA ALA A 43 3.27 -9.04 12.84
C ALA A 43 3.02 -10.56 12.79
N GLY A 44 3.52 -11.21 11.75
CA GLY A 44 3.45 -12.65 11.57
C GLY A 44 4.35 -13.40 12.56
N SER A 45 4.35 -14.73 12.48
CA SER A 45 5.12 -15.61 13.38
C SER A 45 6.64 -15.42 13.31
N ASN A 46 7.16 -14.80 12.25
CA ASN A 46 8.59 -14.48 12.11
C ASN A 46 8.89 -12.99 12.37
N GLY A 47 7.92 -12.22 12.87
CA GLY A 47 8.02 -10.77 12.99
C GLY A 47 7.80 -10.04 11.68
N ALA A 48 8.06 -8.73 11.67
CA ALA A 48 7.99 -7.89 10.47
C ALA A 48 8.95 -6.70 10.59
N SER A 49 9.62 -6.31 9.51
CA SER A 49 10.44 -5.11 9.48
C SER A 49 10.31 -4.40 8.14
N GLY A 50 10.51 -3.08 8.16
CA GLY A 50 10.28 -2.28 6.97
C GLY A 50 10.20 -0.79 7.25
N ASN A 51 9.58 -0.07 6.31
CA ASN A 51 9.39 1.36 6.36
C ASN A 51 7.90 1.70 6.21
N LEU A 52 7.44 2.68 6.99
CA LEU A 52 6.23 3.44 6.72
C LEU A 52 6.63 4.69 5.94
N VAL A 53 6.02 4.92 4.79
CA VAL A 53 6.25 6.10 3.96
C VAL A 53 4.99 6.95 3.98
N LEU A 54 5.06 8.12 4.63
CA LEU A 54 3.99 9.10 4.60
C LEU A 54 4.02 9.83 3.26
N ARG A 55 2.86 9.90 2.61
CA ARG A 55 2.64 10.64 1.38
C ARG A 55 1.45 11.58 1.53
N ASP A 56 1.52 12.71 0.86
CA ASP A 56 0.38 13.60 0.72
C ASP A 56 -0.73 12.99 -0.17
N ARG A 57 -1.82 13.74 -0.37
CA ARG A 57 -2.94 13.33 -1.23
C ARG A 57 -2.58 13.16 -2.71
N LEU A 58 -1.46 13.73 -3.16
CA LEU A 58 -0.96 13.64 -4.54
C LEU A 58 0.05 12.49 -4.70
N GLY A 59 0.42 11.82 -3.61
CA GLY A 59 1.38 10.72 -3.59
C GLY A 59 2.83 11.18 -3.41
N ILE A 60 3.08 12.47 -3.19
CA ILE A 60 4.41 13.01 -2.89
C ILE A 60 4.82 12.53 -1.51
N GLN A 61 6.05 12.02 -1.40
CA GLN A 61 6.59 11.55 -0.13
C GLN A 61 6.93 12.73 0.78
N GLU A 62 6.36 12.72 1.99
CA GLU A 62 6.62 13.70 3.04
C GLU A 62 7.76 13.23 3.96
N THR A 63 7.65 12.00 4.47
CA THR A 63 8.62 11.43 5.39
C THR A 63 8.59 9.91 5.42
N ILE A 64 9.62 9.31 6.00
CA ILE A 64 9.77 7.86 6.19
C ILE A 64 10.05 7.57 7.66
N SER A 65 9.44 6.51 8.17
CA SER A 65 9.73 5.98 9.50
C SER A 65 9.95 4.48 9.44
N ALA A 66 11.08 4.01 9.98
CA ALA A 66 11.38 2.58 10.02
C ALA A 66 10.64 1.89 11.16
N PHE A 67 10.29 0.62 10.98
CA PHE A 67 9.73 -0.23 12.02
C PHE A 67 10.41 -1.60 12.06
N SER A 68 10.38 -2.20 13.24
CA SER A 68 10.76 -3.59 13.47
C SER A 68 9.88 -4.16 14.57
N PHE A 69 9.12 -5.19 14.24
CA PHE A 69 8.17 -5.86 15.13
C PHE A 69 8.64 -7.28 15.43
N MET A 70 8.48 -7.68 16.70
CA MET A 70 8.75 -9.02 17.17
C MET A 70 7.74 -10.03 16.59
N PRO A 71 8.07 -11.33 16.57
CA PRO A 71 7.12 -12.41 16.27
C PRO A 71 5.77 -12.22 16.96
N SER A 72 4.69 -12.24 16.17
CA SER A 72 3.31 -12.12 16.65
C SER A 72 3.01 -10.86 17.47
N GLN A 73 3.83 -9.81 17.36
CA GLN A 73 3.61 -8.56 18.06
C GLN A 73 2.40 -7.81 17.48
N TRP A 74 1.47 -7.44 18.36
CA TRP A 74 0.48 -6.41 18.07
C TRP A 74 0.93 -5.07 18.63
N ILE A 75 0.79 -4.01 17.84
CA ILE A 75 1.08 -2.64 18.26
C ILE A 75 0.16 -1.66 17.56
N GLN A 76 -0.26 -0.63 18.31
CA GLN A 76 -1.01 0.50 17.77
C GLN A 76 -0.40 1.80 18.32
N GLN A 77 -0.28 2.79 17.44
CA GLN A 77 0.07 4.16 17.81
C GLN A 77 -0.78 5.13 16.97
N ASN A 78 -0.88 6.37 17.41
CA ASN A 78 -1.46 7.40 16.55
C ASN A 78 -0.56 7.69 15.35
N ALA A 79 -1.12 8.20 14.26
CA ALA A 79 -0.39 8.40 13.02
C ALA A 79 0.85 9.30 13.21
N ALA A 80 0.72 10.39 13.98
CA ALA A 80 1.85 11.28 14.27
C ALA A 80 2.98 10.56 15.03
N GLN A 81 2.68 9.69 16.00
CA GLN A 81 3.67 8.93 16.77
C GLN A 81 4.49 7.98 15.89
N TRP A 82 3.84 7.30 14.94
CA TRP A 82 4.54 6.48 13.95
C TRP A 82 5.58 7.28 13.15
N PHE A 83 5.36 8.58 12.95
CA PHE A 83 6.25 9.50 12.24
C PHE A 83 6.94 10.51 13.18
N GLN A 84 7.23 10.11 14.43
CA GLN A 84 8.02 10.92 15.38
C GLN A 84 7.47 12.33 15.64
N GLY A 85 6.15 12.50 15.59
CA GLY A 85 5.47 13.77 15.79
C GLY A 85 5.30 14.63 14.53
N ALA A 86 5.61 14.09 13.34
CA ALA A 86 5.39 14.81 12.09
C ALA A 86 3.92 15.21 11.89
N SER A 87 3.71 16.37 11.26
CA SER A 87 2.38 16.79 10.81
C SER A 87 1.90 15.84 9.71
N ILE A 88 0.66 15.38 9.81
CA ILE A 88 0.04 14.49 8.82
C ILE A 88 -0.80 15.36 7.88
N PRO A 89 -0.48 15.39 6.56
CA PRO A 89 -1.32 16.10 5.60
C PRO A 89 -2.76 15.61 5.61
N ALA A 90 -3.69 16.48 5.21
CA ALA A 90 -5.08 16.07 5.01
C ALA A 90 -5.18 15.04 3.87
N ASP A 91 -6.00 14.01 4.07
CA ASP A 91 -6.18 12.89 3.15
C ASP A 91 -4.87 12.21 2.72
N ALA A 92 -3.94 12.08 3.65
CA ALA A 92 -2.65 11.44 3.42
C ALA A 92 -2.79 9.95 3.11
N ARG A 93 -1.72 9.41 2.51
CA ARG A 93 -1.52 7.99 2.24
C ARG A 93 -0.31 7.51 3.05
N VAL A 94 -0.40 6.31 3.62
CA VAL A 94 0.74 5.67 4.30
C VAL A 94 1.07 4.38 3.61
N ASP A 95 2.24 4.30 3.00
CA ASP A 95 2.73 3.06 2.38
C ASP A 95 3.52 2.26 3.37
N VAL A 96 3.25 0.96 3.40
CA VAL A 96 3.98 -0.03 4.17
C VAL A 96 4.87 -0.79 3.20
N GLN A 97 6.17 -0.57 3.33
CA GLN A 97 7.22 -1.27 2.58
C GLN A 97 7.84 -2.32 3.49
N LEU A 98 7.57 -3.60 3.23
CA LEU A 98 8.11 -4.70 4.02
C LEU A 98 9.47 -5.14 3.48
N ASN A 99 10.48 -5.14 4.35
CA ASN A 99 11.82 -5.65 4.07
C ASN A 99 12.01 -7.09 4.57
N GLY A 100 11.26 -7.50 5.60
CA GLY A 100 11.32 -8.84 6.15
C GLY A 100 10.04 -9.22 6.91
N GLY A 101 9.77 -10.52 6.97
CA GLY A 101 8.61 -11.07 7.69
C GLY A 101 7.27 -10.80 7.00
N SER A 102 6.20 -10.73 7.78
CA SER A 102 4.85 -10.44 7.28
C SER A 102 4.02 -9.68 8.31
N LEU A 103 3.05 -8.88 7.88
CA LEU A 103 2.13 -8.19 8.78
C LEU A 103 0.74 -8.01 8.15
N ASP A 104 -0.26 -7.81 8.99
CA ASP A 104 -1.54 -7.21 8.61
C ASP A 104 -1.79 -5.97 9.48
N GLY A 105 -2.74 -5.13 9.10
CA GLY A 105 -3.04 -3.92 9.84
C GLY A 105 -4.37 -3.27 9.49
N TYR A 106 -4.75 -2.32 10.33
CA TYR A 106 -5.88 -1.44 10.09
C TYR A 106 -5.58 -0.04 10.62
N ALA A 107 -6.22 0.96 10.01
CA ALA A 107 -6.29 2.31 10.54
C ALA A 107 -7.67 2.55 11.14
N SER A 108 -7.72 3.07 12.37
CA SER A 108 -8.94 3.55 13.00
C SER A 108 -8.96 5.07 12.92
N ARG A 109 -9.83 5.62 12.06
CA ARG A 109 -10.02 7.07 11.93
C ARG A 109 -11.21 7.47 12.78
N ILE A 110 -10.94 8.30 13.78
CA ILE A 110 -11.87 8.64 14.85
C ILE A 110 -12.18 10.13 14.75
N ASP A 111 -13.47 10.47 14.74
CA ASP A 111 -13.91 11.86 14.90
C ASP A 111 -13.57 12.33 16.32
N ASN A 112 -12.81 13.44 16.45
CA ASN A 112 -12.38 13.94 17.75
C ASN A 112 -13.52 14.54 18.58
N GLY A 113 -14.59 15.00 17.93
CA GLY A 113 -15.74 15.60 18.60
C GLY A 113 -16.70 14.55 19.17
N THR A 114 -17.03 13.52 18.39
CA THR A 114 -18.00 12.47 18.80
C THR A 114 -17.33 11.21 19.35
N GLY A 115 -16.10 10.93 18.95
CA GLY A 115 -15.40 9.69 19.28
C GLY A 115 -15.75 8.51 18.36
N ASP A 116 -16.55 8.73 17.32
CA ASP A 116 -16.98 7.67 16.41
C ASP A 116 -15.85 7.27 15.46
N ALA A 117 -15.66 5.97 15.29
CA ALA A 117 -14.57 5.40 14.50
C ALA A 117 -15.06 4.76 13.21
N ILE A 118 -14.30 4.96 12.13
CA ILE A 118 -14.32 4.07 10.97
C ILE A 118 -13.01 3.26 10.91
N VAL A 119 -13.09 2.04 10.40
CA VAL A 119 -11.93 1.16 10.21
C VAL A 119 -11.59 1.10 8.73
N ILE A 120 -10.33 1.36 8.42
CA ILE A 120 -9.75 1.31 7.07
C ILE A 120 -8.74 0.15 7.07
N PRO A 121 -8.94 -0.91 6.28
CA PRO A 121 -8.03 -2.03 6.25
C PRO A 121 -6.71 -1.67 5.56
N LEU A 122 -5.64 -2.38 5.90
CA LEU A 122 -4.38 -2.29 5.16
C LEU A 122 -4.57 -2.96 3.80
N ALA A 123 -4.64 -2.16 2.75
CA ALA A 123 -4.84 -2.68 1.41
C ALA A 123 -3.49 -3.08 0.81
N ARG A 124 -3.39 -4.28 0.25
CA ARG A 124 -2.28 -4.63 -0.64
C ARG A 124 -2.25 -3.62 -1.78
N THR A 125 -1.10 -2.99 -1.98
CA THR A 125 -0.87 -2.26 -3.22
C THR A 125 -0.71 -3.35 -4.27
N PRO A 126 -1.54 -3.42 -5.32
CA PRO A 126 -1.27 -4.30 -6.43
C PRO A 126 0.18 -4.08 -6.82
N ALA A 127 0.97 -5.15 -6.94
CA ALA A 127 2.34 -5.02 -7.44
C ALA A 127 2.23 -4.12 -8.65
N GLY A 128 2.82 -2.93 -8.56
CA GLY A 128 2.68 -1.93 -9.58
C GLY A 128 3.09 -2.64 -10.85
N GLY A 129 2.12 -2.88 -11.72
CA GLY A 129 2.47 -3.17 -13.08
C GLY A 129 3.27 -1.97 -13.46
N THR A 130 4.57 -2.17 -13.62
CA THR A 130 5.38 -1.27 -14.43
C THR A 130 4.49 -0.99 -15.63
N SER A 131 4.06 0.27 -15.72
CA SER A 131 3.15 0.80 -16.73
C SER A 131 3.85 0.75 -18.09
N GLY A 132 4.21 -0.44 -18.54
CA GLY A 132 4.75 -0.74 -19.86
C GLY A 132 3.71 -1.36 -20.77
N GLY A 133 2.52 -1.68 -20.25
CA GLY A 133 1.44 -2.30 -21.01
C GLY A 133 0.27 -1.34 -21.30
N PRO A 134 -0.47 -1.54 -22.39
CA PRO A 134 -1.64 -0.74 -22.71
C PRO A 134 -2.74 -0.90 -21.66
N THR A 135 -3.46 0.20 -21.39
CA THR A 135 -4.61 0.23 -20.47
C THR A 135 -5.90 0.58 -21.21
N ILE A 136 -7.01 -0.04 -20.82
CA ILE A 136 -8.37 0.36 -21.24
C ILE A 136 -9.10 0.85 -19.98
N ALA A 137 -9.60 2.09 -20.02
CA ALA A 137 -10.27 2.73 -18.88
C ALA A 137 -9.44 2.73 -17.57
N GLY A 138 -8.11 2.81 -17.67
CA GLY A 138 -7.20 2.80 -16.52
C GLY A 138 -6.91 1.40 -15.95
N CYS A 139 -7.52 0.35 -16.49
CA CYS A 139 -7.21 -1.03 -16.16
C CYS A 139 -6.17 -1.60 -17.14
N PRO A 140 -5.12 -2.29 -16.67
CA PRO A 140 -4.19 -2.97 -17.55
C PRO A 140 -4.91 -4.07 -18.34
N VAL A 141 -4.68 -4.14 -19.65
CA VAL A 141 -5.26 -5.18 -20.51
C VAL A 141 -4.65 -6.55 -20.23
N PHE A 142 -3.37 -6.57 -19.83
CA PHE A 142 -2.60 -7.78 -19.54
C PHE A 142 -1.78 -7.65 -18.26
N PRO A 143 -1.38 -8.77 -17.63
CA PRO A 143 -0.35 -8.77 -16.60
C PRO A 143 0.91 -8.03 -17.05
N PRO A 144 1.65 -7.37 -16.14
CA PRO A 144 2.79 -6.52 -16.51
C PRO A 144 3.93 -7.27 -17.21
N ASP A 145 4.13 -8.53 -16.83
CA ASP A 145 5.12 -9.47 -17.35
C ASP A 145 4.61 -10.28 -18.56
N ASN A 146 3.42 -9.96 -19.07
CA ASN A 146 2.89 -10.66 -20.23
C ASN A 146 3.82 -10.45 -21.44
N PRO A 147 4.23 -11.50 -22.16
CA PRO A 147 5.11 -11.39 -23.33
C PRO A 147 4.56 -10.45 -24.42
N TRP A 148 3.25 -10.23 -24.47
CA TRP A 148 2.61 -9.28 -25.38
C TRP A 148 2.85 -7.79 -25.03
N ASN A 149 3.39 -7.49 -23.84
CA ASN A 149 3.78 -6.13 -23.43
C ASN A 149 5.27 -5.82 -23.71
N ARG A 150 6.00 -6.71 -24.39
CA ARG A 150 7.39 -6.44 -24.79
C ARG A 150 7.43 -5.26 -25.77
N ASP A 151 8.21 -4.22 -25.45
CA ASP A 151 8.52 -3.17 -26.41
C ASP A 151 9.38 -3.73 -27.55
N ILE A 152 8.89 -3.59 -28.78
CA ILE A 152 9.57 -4.05 -30.00
C ILE A 152 10.01 -2.89 -30.90
N SER A 153 9.88 -1.64 -30.44
CA SER A 153 10.22 -0.44 -31.21
C SER A 153 11.69 -0.40 -31.66
N ASN A 154 12.55 -1.16 -30.98
CA ASN A 154 13.98 -1.28 -31.28
C ASN A 154 14.39 -2.70 -31.71
N ASP A 155 13.42 -3.61 -31.92
CA ASP A 155 13.73 -4.94 -32.42
C ASP A 155 14.25 -4.84 -33.86
N ALA A 156 15.21 -5.70 -34.20
CA ALA A 156 15.76 -5.74 -35.55
C ALA A 156 14.69 -6.16 -36.56
N VAL A 157 14.56 -5.39 -37.64
CA VAL A 157 13.74 -5.79 -38.79
C VAL A 157 14.44 -6.94 -39.52
N ASP A 158 13.68 -7.94 -39.95
CA ASP A 158 14.21 -9.02 -40.79
C ASP A 158 14.81 -8.45 -42.10
N ALA A 159 16.05 -8.82 -42.42
CA ALA A 159 16.76 -8.36 -43.60
C ALA A 159 16.05 -8.72 -44.93
N ASN A 160 15.24 -9.78 -44.94
CA ASN A 160 14.44 -10.22 -46.09
C ASN A 160 13.06 -9.55 -46.16
N SER A 161 12.69 -8.69 -45.21
CA SER A 161 11.37 -8.05 -45.15
C SER A 161 10.93 -7.36 -46.45
N ALA A 162 11.88 -6.75 -47.18
CA ALA A 162 11.62 -6.13 -48.48
C ALA A 162 11.08 -7.13 -49.53
N ASN A 163 11.54 -8.39 -49.51
CA ASN A 163 11.05 -9.41 -50.43
C ASN A 163 9.62 -9.86 -50.11
N TYR A 164 9.25 -9.91 -48.82
CA TYR A 164 7.90 -10.28 -48.40
C TYR A 164 6.87 -9.24 -48.86
N ILE A 165 7.20 -7.95 -48.70
CA ILE A 165 6.30 -6.85 -49.09
C ILE A 165 6.20 -6.75 -50.62
N ALA A 166 7.28 -7.02 -51.35
CA ALA A 166 7.29 -6.96 -52.82
C ALA A 166 6.41 -8.03 -53.50
N HIS A 167 5.98 -9.07 -52.77
CA HIS A 167 5.15 -10.17 -53.28
C HIS A 167 3.81 -10.29 -52.51
N MET A 168 3.37 -9.22 -51.84
CA MET A 168 2.01 -9.11 -51.29
C MET A 168 0.98 -8.81 -52.37
#